data_AF-A0A9E2C163-F1
#
_entry.id   AF-A0A9E2C163-F1
#
_cell.length_a   1.000
_cell.length_b   1.000
_cell.length_c   1.000
_cell.angle_alpha   90.00
_cell.angle_beta   90.00
_cell.angle_gamma   90.00
#
_symmetry.space_group_name_H-M   'P 1'
#
loop_
_entity.id
_entity.type
_entity.pdbx_description
1 polymer ?
#
loop_
_entity_poly.entity_id
_entity_poly.type
_entity_poly.pdbx_seq_one_letter_code
_entity_poly.pdbx_strand_id
1 'polypeptide(L)'
;MHTYITWVQGNPLTSAAIQFAILGTLGELLLFWLKGKKLALPCKFWQLLGKVLAWALLGIVIKYGFTGMKGFTQALLDHDLLPAFMATGIGWALAVSVLTNLFFGPQMMFFHRLEDNLILREWNLAGLPRAWWTLIWFWIPAHTVTFSLPTDYQIGLAAVWSVVLGMVTGWAKKT
;
A
#
# COMPACT_ATOMS: atom_id res chain seq x y z
N MET A 1 -4.26 -22.48 -4.16
CA MET A 1 -4.67 -21.70 -2.97
C MET A 1 -3.93 -22.13 -1.71
N HIS A 2 -3.96 -23.42 -1.31
CA HIS A 2 -3.31 -23.89 -0.08
C HIS A 2 -1.81 -23.54 0.02
N THR A 3 -1.03 -23.74 -1.05
CA THR A 3 0.42 -23.43 -1.07
C THR A 3 0.72 -21.96 -0.78
N TYR A 4 -0.10 -21.05 -1.33
CA TYR A 4 0.03 -19.61 -1.10
C TYR A 4 -0.22 -19.24 0.35
N ILE A 5 -1.34 -19.72 0.91
CA ILE A 5 -1.73 -19.45 2.30
C ILE A 5 -0.64 -19.95 3.25
N THR A 6 -0.18 -21.19 3.08
CA THR A 6 0.88 -21.78 3.91
C THR A 6 2.17 -20.97 3.83
N TRP A 7 2.53 -20.48 2.65
CA TRP A 7 3.73 -19.65 2.48
C TRP A 7 3.61 -18.29 3.19
N VAL A 8 2.48 -17.58 3.00
CA VAL A 8 2.23 -16.28 3.65
C VAL A 8 2.20 -16.41 5.17
N GLN A 9 1.56 -17.47 5.69
CA GLN A 9 1.49 -17.73 7.13
C GLN A 9 2.86 -18.08 7.72
N GLY A 10 3.65 -18.91 7.03
CA GLY A 10 4.99 -19.28 7.47
C GLY A 10 6.03 -18.17 7.33
N ASN A 11 5.80 -17.20 6.44
CA ASN A 11 6.76 -16.14 6.12
C ASN A 11 6.08 -14.76 6.02
N PRO A 12 5.46 -14.23 7.08
CA PRO A 12 4.58 -13.07 7.00
C PRO A 12 5.28 -11.78 6.53
N LEU A 13 6.55 -11.59 6.90
CA LEU A 13 7.33 -10.40 6.49
C LEU A 13 7.94 -10.60 5.11
N THR A 14 8.58 -11.75 4.86
CA THR A 14 9.23 -12.05 3.59
C THR A 14 8.23 -12.10 2.44
N SER A 15 7.04 -12.67 2.68
CA SER A 15 5.97 -12.69 1.68
C SER A 15 5.46 -11.28 1.36
N ALA A 16 5.31 -10.43 2.37
CA ALA A 16 4.95 -9.03 2.16
C ALA A 16 6.01 -8.29 1.34
N ALA A 17 7.29 -8.47 1.68
CA ALA A 17 8.40 -7.86 0.96
C ALA A 17 8.41 -8.29 -0.53
N ILE A 18 8.32 -9.60 -0.80
CA ILE A 18 8.36 -10.14 -2.16
C ILE A 18 7.16 -9.66 -2.98
N GLN A 19 5.95 -9.71 -2.41
CA GLN A 19 4.75 -9.28 -3.12
C GLN A 19 4.81 -7.79 -3.50
N PHE A 20 5.22 -6.93 -2.58
CA PHE A 20 5.35 -5.50 -2.87
C PHE A 20 6.52 -5.20 -3.82
N ALA A 21 7.66 -5.89 -3.69
CA ALA A 21 8.78 -5.76 -4.61
C ALA A 21 8.38 -6.06 -6.06
N ILE A 22 7.64 -7.16 -6.27
CA ILE A 22 7.18 -7.56 -7.60
C ILE A 22 6.09 -6.60 -8.12
N LEU A 23 5.00 -6.43 -7.36
CA LEU A 23 3.84 -5.69 -7.83
C LEU A 23 4.06 -4.18 -7.88
N GLY A 24 4.80 -3.62 -6.91
CA GLY A 24 5.19 -2.21 -6.91
C GLY A 24 6.06 -1.87 -8.13
N THR A 25 7.05 -2.72 -8.41
CA THR A 25 7.91 -2.55 -9.60
C THR A 25 7.11 -2.70 -10.90
N LEU A 26 6.22 -3.70 -10.97
CA LEU A 26 5.31 -3.86 -12.12
C LEU A 26 4.44 -2.64 -12.32
N GLY A 27 3.87 -2.08 -11.25
CA GLY A 27 3.04 -0.87 -11.30
C GLY A 27 3.78 0.33 -11.90
N GLU A 28 5.04 0.54 -11.49
CA GLU A 28 5.88 1.61 -12.06
C GLU A 28 6.18 1.40 -13.54
N LEU A 29 6.54 0.17 -13.93
CA LEU A 29 6.81 -0.18 -15.34
C LEU A 29 5.58 0.00 -16.21
N LEU A 30 4.42 -0.51 -15.77
CA LEU A 30 3.15 -0.39 -16.47
C LEU A 30 2.75 1.08 -16.64
N LEU A 31 2.84 1.89 -15.59
CA LEU A 31 2.53 3.32 -15.66
C LEU A 31 3.45 4.05 -16.65
N PHE A 32 4.73 3.70 -16.67
CA PHE A 32 5.69 4.28 -17.63
C PHE A 32 5.33 3.90 -19.07
N TRP A 33 4.96 2.65 -19.31
CA TRP A 33 4.57 2.17 -20.65
C TRP A 33 3.26 2.77 -21.14
N LEU A 34 2.27 2.92 -20.25
CA LEU A 34 0.99 3.55 -20.56
C LEU A 34 1.12 5.03 -20.98
N LYS A 35 2.22 5.70 -20.61
CA LYS A 35 2.55 7.07 -21.04
C LYS A 35 3.19 7.14 -22.43
N GLY A 36 3.14 6.06 -23.21
CA GLY A 36 3.56 6.03 -24.62
C GLY A 36 5.05 5.74 -24.81
N LYS A 37 5.76 5.37 -23.74
CA LYS A 37 7.15 4.92 -23.83
C LYS A 37 7.12 3.40 -24.04
N LYS A 38 7.53 2.91 -25.22
CA LYS A 38 7.72 1.47 -25.54
C LYS A 38 8.51 0.77 -24.42
N LEU A 39 8.53 -0.57 -24.37
CA LEU A 39 9.24 -1.45 -23.39
C LEU A 39 10.63 -0.96 -22.96
N ALA A 40 10.67 0.06 -22.12
CA ALA A 40 11.86 0.78 -21.68
C ALA A 40 11.72 1.06 -20.18
N LEU A 41 12.85 1.35 -19.54
CA LEU A 41 12.91 1.53 -18.10
C LEU A 41 12.55 2.97 -17.70
N PRO A 42 11.84 3.16 -16.56
CA PRO A 42 11.48 4.48 -16.05
C PRO A 42 12.69 5.29 -15.58
N CYS A 43 13.77 4.60 -15.22
CA CYS A 43 14.99 5.16 -14.66
C CYS A 43 16.19 4.30 -15.04
N LYS A 44 17.39 4.68 -14.58
CA LYS A 44 18.61 3.88 -14.77
C LYS A 44 18.46 2.52 -14.07
N PHE A 45 19.09 1.47 -14.59
CA PHE A 45 19.01 0.12 -14.03
C PHE A 45 19.30 0.06 -12.51
N TRP A 46 20.33 0.76 -12.03
CA TRP A 46 20.66 0.81 -10.60
C TRP A 46 19.60 1.51 -9.75
N GLN A 47 18.92 2.51 -10.29
CA GLN A 47 17.81 3.18 -9.60
C GLN A 47 16.59 2.28 -9.55
N LEU A 48 16.34 1.49 -10.60
CA LEU A 48 15.28 0.48 -10.59
C LEU A 48 15.54 -0.59 -9.54
N LEU A 49 16.78 -1.08 -9.42
CA LEU A 49 17.16 -2.03 -8.37
C LEU A 49 16.96 -1.43 -6.98
N GLY A 50 17.34 -0.16 -6.78
CA GLY A 50 17.06 0.57 -5.54
C GLY A 50 15.57 0.64 -5.23
N LYS A 51 14.73 0.90 -6.24
CA LYS A 51 13.27 0.93 -6.11
C LYS A 51 12.67 -0.44 -5.77
N VAL A 52 13.18 -1.53 -6.35
CA VAL A 52 12.76 -2.90 -5.98
C VAL A 52 12.99 -3.15 -4.49
N LEU A 53 14.14 -2.74 -3.95
CA LEU A 53 14.45 -2.86 -2.54
C LEU A 53 13.58 -1.95 -1.65
N ALA A 54 13.32 -0.71 -2.08
CA ALA A 54 12.40 0.19 -1.39
C ALA A 54 10.98 -0.40 -1.34
N TRP A 55 10.46 -0.94 -2.44
CA TRP A 55 9.17 -1.63 -2.45
C TRP A 55 9.14 -2.84 -1.50
N ALA A 56 10.23 -3.62 -1.45
CA ALA A 56 10.33 -4.73 -0.50
C ALA A 56 10.26 -4.26 0.96
N LEU A 57 11.01 -3.20 1.29
CA LEU A 57 11.00 -2.59 2.62
C LEU A 57 9.61 -2.03 2.96
N LEU A 58 8.97 -1.34 2.01
CA LEU A 58 7.62 -0.81 2.16
C LEU A 58 6.60 -1.91 2.45
N GLY A 59 6.72 -3.07 1.80
CA GLY A 59 5.88 -4.24 2.09
C GLY A 59 5.97 -4.70 3.54
N ILE A 60 7.18 -4.71 4.12
CA ILE A 60 7.41 -5.04 5.53
C ILE A 60 6.77 -3.98 6.44
N VAL A 61 6.99 -2.69 6.15
CA VAL A 61 6.41 -1.57 6.90
C VAL A 61 4.88 -1.61 6.88
N ILE A 62 4.28 -1.89 5.72
CA ILE A 62 2.83 -2.04 5.57
C ILE A 62 2.31 -3.24 6.37
N LYS A 63 3.02 -4.38 6.40
CA LYS A 63 2.63 -5.54 7.21
C LYS A 63 2.59 -5.21 8.71
N TYR A 64 3.59 -4.47 9.19
CA TYR A 64 3.57 -3.94 10.55
C TYR A 64 2.42 -2.97 10.77
N GLY A 65 2.23 -2.01 9.85
CA GLY A 65 1.14 -1.05 9.91
C GLY A 65 -0.23 -1.72 10.00
N PHE A 66 -0.54 -2.68 9.11
CA PHE A 66 -1.81 -3.41 9.13
C PHE A 66 -2.02 -4.18 10.43
N THR A 67 -0.97 -4.80 10.95
CA THR A 67 -1.05 -5.57 12.20
C THR A 67 -1.26 -4.64 13.40
N GLY A 68 -0.49 -3.56 13.47
CA GLY A 68 -0.60 -2.55 14.51
C GLY A 68 -1.93 -1.81 14.50
N MET A 69 -2.44 -1.42 13.33
CA MET A 69 -3.70 -0.68 13.21
C MET A 69 -4.92 -1.54 13.55
N LYS A 70 -4.88 -2.85 13.30
CA LYS A 70 -5.91 -3.77 13.82
C LYS A 70 -5.87 -3.85 15.34
N GLY A 71 -4.68 -3.95 15.94
CA GLY A 71 -4.53 -3.90 17.40
C GLY A 71 -5.03 -2.59 17.99
N PHE A 72 -4.69 -1.46 17.36
CA PHE A 72 -5.19 -0.14 17.74
C PHE A 72 -6.72 -0.05 17.65
N THR A 73 -7.31 -0.55 16.55
CA THR A 73 -8.77 -0.57 16.37
C THR A 73 -9.46 -1.44 17.43
N GLN A 74 -8.88 -2.60 17.74
CA GLN A 74 -9.39 -3.48 18.80
C GLN A 74 -9.35 -2.78 20.16
N ALA A 75 -8.24 -2.12 20.51
CA ALA A 75 -8.14 -1.40 21.77
C ALA A 75 -9.20 -0.28 21.89
N LEU A 76 -9.51 0.43 20.80
CA LEU A 76 -10.59 1.42 20.83
C LEU A 76 -11.97 0.80 21.06
N LEU A 77 -12.24 -0.41 20.54
CA LEU A 77 -13.47 -1.13 20.83
C LEU A 77 -13.52 -1.62 22.28
N ASP A 78 -12.40 -2.15 22.79
CA ASP A 78 -12.30 -2.66 24.16
C ASP A 78 -12.53 -1.56 25.22
N HIS A 79 -12.27 -0.30 24.85
CA HIS A 79 -12.51 0.89 25.68
C HIS A 79 -13.82 1.62 25.36
N ASP A 80 -14.74 1.03 24.59
CA ASP A 80 -16.02 1.62 24.18
C ASP A 80 -15.90 2.96 23.42
N LEU A 81 -14.74 3.21 22.79
CA LEU A 81 -14.45 4.42 22.00
C LEU A 81 -14.90 4.28 20.54
N LEU A 82 -15.33 3.09 20.12
CA LEU A 82 -15.96 2.83 18.83
C LEU A 82 -17.33 2.18 19.02
N PRO A 83 -18.31 2.48 18.15
CA PRO A 83 -19.61 1.82 18.20
C PRO A 83 -19.49 0.29 18.06
N ALA A 84 -20.30 -0.45 18.82
CA ALA A 84 -20.25 -1.92 18.85
C ALA A 84 -20.44 -2.59 17.47
N PHE A 85 -21.18 -1.96 16.54
CA PHE A 85 -21.33 -2.50 15.18
C PHE A 85 -20.01 -2.53 14.38
N MET A 86 -18.99 -1.78 14.82
CA MET A 86 -17.65 -1.79 14.22
C MET A 86 -16.78 -2.96 14.71
N ALA A 87 -17.27 -3.82 15.61
CA ALA A 87 -16.52 -4.96 16.10
C ALA A 87 -16.42 -6.11 15.08
N THR A 88 -17.30 -6.17 14.08
CA THR A 88 -17.36 -7.30 13.15
C THR A 88 -17.70 -6.90 11.72
N GLY A 89 -17.50 -7.84 10.79
CA GLY A 89 -17.92 -7.73 9.40
C GLY A 89 -17.39 -6.47 8.69
N ILE A 90 -18.27 -5.81 7.94
CA ILE A 90 -17.92 -4.60 7.19
C ILE A 90 -17.65 -3.39 8.10
N GLY A 91 -18.29 -3.34 9.29
CA GLY A 91 -18.05 -2.29 10.27
C GLY A 91 -16.61 -2.30 10.77
N TRP A 92 -16.09 -3.50 11.08
CA TRP A 92 -14.68 -3.72 11.42
C TRP A 92 -13.75 -3.32 10.27
N ALA A 93 -14.04 -3.79 9.06
CA ALA A 93 -13.21 -3.50 7.89
C ALA A 93 -13.13 -1.99 7.61
N LEU A 94 -14.25 -1.27 7.74
CA LEU A 94 -14.30 0.18 7.60
C LEU A 94 -13.52 0.89 8.71
N ALA A 95 -13.69 0.48 9.97
CA ALA A 95 -12.99 1.08 11.10
C ALA A 95 -11.46 0.94 10.96
N VAL A 96 -10.97 -0.28 10.71
CA VAL A 96 -9.54 -0.53 10.47
C VAL A 96 -9.06 0.29 9.26
N SER A 97 -9.85 0.38 8.19
CA SER A 97 -9.51 1.17 7.01
C SER A 97 -9.36 2.65 7.30
N VAL A 98 -10.35 3.27 7.94
CA VAL A 98 -10.33 4.68 8.29
C VAL A 98 -9.15 4.99 9.19
N LEU A 99 -8.97 4.21 10.27
CA LEU A 99 -7.88 4.43 11.21
C LEU A 99 -6.52 4.22 10.53
N THR A 100 -6.36 3.18 9.71
CA THR A 100 -5.12 2.94 8.97
C THR A 100 -4.79 4.11 8.05
N ASN A 101 -5.77 4.61 7.29
CA ASN A 101 -5.51 5.66 6.31
C ASN A 101 -5.34 7.05 6.93
N LEU A 102 -5.89 7.32 8.10
CA LEU A 102 -5.73 8.60 8.79
C LEU A 102 -4.47 8.66 9.67
N PHE A 103 -4.14 7.58 10.39
CA PHE A 103 -3.00 7.58 11.33
C PHE A 103 -1.73 7.01 10.72
N PHE A 104 -1.84 5.94 9.93
CA PHE A 104 -0.68 5.28 9.31
C PHE A 104 -0.44 5.74 7.87
N GLY A 105 -1.48 6.04 7.10
CA GLY A 105 -1.39 6.47 5.71
C GLY A 105 -0.45 7.68 5.47
N PRO A 106 -0.56 8.79 6.21
CA PRO A 106 0.22 9.99 5.92
C PRO A 106 1.73 9.79 6.12
N GLN A 107 2.10 9.13 7.21
CA GLN A 107 3.49 8.76 7.50
C GLN A 107 4.05 7.80 6.44
N MET A 108 3.25 6.83 5.99
CA MET A 108 3.63 5.88 4.95
C MET A 108 3.90 6.57 3.60
N MET A 109 3.02 7.49 3.20
CA MET A 109 3.17 8.26 1.95
C MET A 109 4.40 9.17 1.99
N PHE A 110 4.69 9.75 3.15
CA PHE A 110 5.90 10.54 3.35
C PHE A 110 7.15 9.66 3.29
N PHE A 111 7.14 8.51 3.96
CA PHE A 111 8.25 7.57 3.95
C PHE A 111 8.57 7.05 2.55
N HIS A 112 7.56 6.61 1.79
CA HIS A 112 7.74 6.20 0.40
C HIS A 112 8.33 7.33 -0.47
N ARG A 113 7.89 8.57 -0.27
CA ARG A 113 8.45 9.73 -0.97
C ARG A 113 9.92 9.99 -0.59
N LEU A 114 10.27 9.80 0.68
CA LEU A 114 11.63 9.93 1.15
C LEU A 114 12.55 8.90 0.50
N GLU A 115 12.13 7.63 0.45
CA GLU A 115 12.86 6.56 -0.24
C GLU A 115 13.11 6.90 -1.72
N ASP A 116 12.06 7.34 -2.43
CA ASP A 116 12.16 7.73 -3.83
C ASP A 116 13.15 8.90 -4.03
N ASN A 117 13.08 9.92 -3.18
CA ASN A 117 14.00 11.06 -3.24
C ASN A 117 15.46 10.63 -3.01
N LEU A 118 15.71 9.69 -2.10
CA LEU A 118 17.06 9.16 -1.83
C LEU A 118 17.61 8.37 -3.02
N ILE A 119 16.78 7.53 -3.66
CA ILE A 119 17.17 6.70 -4.81
C ILE A 119 17.43 7.58 -6.04
N LEU A 120 16.55 8.55 -6.29
CA LEU A 120 16.64 9.44 -7.46
C LEU A 120 17.62 10.60 -7.24
N ARG A 121 18.00 10.87 -5.99
CA ARG A 121 18.80 12.04 -5.57
C ARG A 121 18.14 13.36 -5.93
N GLU A 122 16.81 13.42 -5.80
CA GLU A 122 15.98 14.59 -6.08
C GLU A 122 15.05 14.86 -4.90
N TRP A 123 15.21 15.98 -4.21
CA TRP A 123 14.39 16.33 -3.05
C TRP A 123 13.13 17.09 -3.47
N ASN A 124 12.03 16.38 -3.74
CA ASN A 124 10.78 16.99 -4.16
C ASN A 124 9.57 16.44 -3.38
N LEU A 125 8.92 17.31 -2.61
CA LEU A 125 7.74 16.98 -1.81
C LEU A 125 6.41 17.51 -2.39
N ALA A 126 6.44 18.19 -3.53
CA ALA A 126 5.25 18.85 -4.10
C ALA A 126 4.10 17.88 -4.43
N GLY A 127 4.39 16.59 -4.62
CA GLY A 127 3.38 15.56 -4.86
C GLY A 127 2.68 15.03 -3.60
N LEU A 128 3.19 15.34 -2.39
CA LEU A 128 2.71 14.76 -1.14
C LEU A 128 1.27 15.18 -0.79
N PRO A 129 0.84 16.45 -0.91
CA PRO A 129 -0.54 16.83 -0.61
C PRO A 129 -1.55 16.05 -1.47
N ARG A 130 -1.24 15.85 -2.76
CA ARG A 130 -2.06 15.04 -3.66
C ARG A 130 -2.08 13.57 -3.26
N ALA A 131 -0.95 13.02 -2.82
CA ALA A 131 -0.87 11.65 -2.33
C ALA A 131 -1.73 11.45 -1.07
N TRP A 132 -1.71 12.39 -0.12
CA TRP A 132 -2.58 12.33 1.05
C TRP A 132 -4.06 12.41 0.70
N TRP A 133 -4.43 13.16 -0.34
CA TRP A 133 -5.82 13.15 -0.80
C TRP A 133 -6.28 11.75 -1.23
N THR A 134 -5.39 10.96 -1.87
CA THR A 134 -5.70 9.57 -2.24
C THR A 134 -6.01 8.68 -1.04
N LEU A 135 -5.47 8.99 0.16
CA LEU A 135 -5.78 8.24 1.37
C LEU A 135 -7.28 8.23 1.65
N ILE A 136 -7.94 9.36 1.37
CA ILE A 136 -9.36 9.54 1.64
C ILE A 136 -10.21 8.89 0.54
N TRP A 137 -10.09 9.35 -0.71
CA TRP A 137 -11.03 8.96 -1.76
C TRP A 137 -10.73 7.58 -2.37
N PHE A 138 -9.49 7.10 -2.29
CA PHE A 138 -9.08 5.82 -2.88
C PHE A 138 -8.80 4.77 -1.82
N TRP A 139 -7.90 5.06 -0.87
CA TRP A 139 -7.40 4.02 0.03
C TRP A 139 -8.38 3.67 1.14
N ILE A 140 -9.24 4.58 1.64
CA ILE A 140 -10.30 4.20 2.58
C ILE A 140 -11.25 3.16 1.95
N PRO A 141 -11.83 3.40 0.75
CA PRO A 141 -12.62 2.37 0.08
C PRO A 141 -11.83 1.09 -0.22
N ALA A 142 -10.64 1.21 -0.80
CA ALA A 142 -9.82 0.05 -1.19
C ALA A 142 -9.42 -0.81 0.01
N HIS A 143 -8.98 -0.19 1.10
CA HIS A 143 -8.63 -0.90 2.33
C HIS A 143 -9.86 -1.45 3.06
N THR A 144 -11.04 -0.86 2.92
CA THR A 144 -12.27 -1.46 3.47
C THR A 144 -12.54 -2.81 2.80
N VAL A 145 -12.37 -2.89 1.47
CA VAL A 145 -12.43 -4.17 0.75
C VAL A 145 -11.29 -5.09 1.17
N THR A 146 -10.08 -4.56 1.36
CA THR A 146 -8.95 -5.37 1.82
C THR A 146 -9.20 -5.99 3.19
N PHE A 147 -9.71 -5.22 4.15
CA PHE A 147 -9.90 -5.68 5.52
C PHE A 147 -11.15 -6.54 5.71
N SER A 148 -12.04 -6.62 4.72
CA SER A 148 -13.14 -7.60 4.71
C SER A 148 -12.69 -9.00 4.29
N LEU A 149 -11.50 -9.13 3.68
CA LEU A 149 -10.93 -10.42 3.28
C LEU A 149 -10.20 -11.13 4.42
N PRO A 150 -10.02 -12.47 4.33
CA PRO A 150 -9.14 -13.21 5.24
C PRO A 150 -7.73 -12.63 5.27
N THR A 151 -7.09 -12.69 6.44
CA THR A 151 -5.81 -12.01 6.72
C THR A 151 -4.68 -12.36 5.77
N ASP A 152 -4.69 -13.58 5.22
CA ASP A 152 -3.66 -14.08 4.31
C ASP A 152 -3.66 -13.36 2.95
N TYR A 153 -4.80 -12.80 2.52
CA TYR A 153 -4.94 -12.14 1.22
C TYR A 153 -4.74 -10.62 1.28
N GLN A 154 -4.79 -10.03 2.47
CA GLN A 154 -4.87 -8.57 2.63
C GLN A 154 -3.64 -7.84 2.09
N ILE A 155 -2.45 -8.39 2.33
CA ILE A 155 -1.19 -7.81 1.85
C ILE A 155 -1.08 -7.93 0.32
N GLY A 156 -1.49 -9.08 -0.23
CA GLY A 156 -1.49 -9.29 -1.68
C GLY A 156 -2.43 -8.30 -2.38
N LEU A 157 -3.65 -8.14 -1.85
CA LEU A 157 -4.61 -7.18 -2.40
C LEU A 157 -4.15 -5.73 -2.23
N ALA A 158 -3.54 -5.37 -1.09
CA ALA A 158 -2.96 -4.03 -0.90
C ALA A 158 -1.88 -3.72 -1.95
N ALA A 159 -1.02 -4.68 -2.27
CA ALA A 159 -0.02 -4.52 -3.32
C ALA A 159 -0.65 -4.37 -4.72
N VAL A 160 -1.78 -5.05 -4.99
CA VAL A 160 -2.56 -4.87 -6.23
C VAL A 160 -3.16 -3.46 -6.29
N TRP A 161 -3.71 -2.94 -5.18
CA TRP A 161 -4.25 -1.58 -5.15
C TRP A 161 -3.22 -0.50 -5.51
N SER A 162 -1.95 -0.70 -5.15
CA SER A 162 -0.86 0.21 -5.56
C SER A 162 -0.72 0.30 -7.08
N VAL A 163 -0.86 -0.81 -7.79
CA VAL A 163 -0.84 -0.86 -9.27
C VAL A 163 -2.06 -0.14 -9.83
N VAL A 164 -3.25 -0.42 -9.29
CA VAL A 164 -4.52 0.18 -9.72
C VAL A 164 -4.50 1.70 -9.54
N LEU A 165 -4.02 2.21 -8.40
CA LEU A 165 -3.89 3.65 -8.15
C LEU A 165 -2.95 4.31 -9.16
N GLY A 166 -1.84 3.64 -9.48
CA GLY A 166 -0.90 4.08 -10.51
C GLY A 166 -1.60 4.26 -11.86
N MET A 167 -2.44 3.32 -12.26
CA MET A 167 -3.22 3.40 -13.51
C MET A 167 -4.24 4.54 -13.48
N VAL A 168 -5.04 4.64 -12.42
CA VAL A 168 -6.08 5.68 -12.26
C VAL A 168 -5.47 7.09 -12.32
N THR A 169 -4.40 7.33 -11.56
CA THR A 169 -3.72 8.63 -11.53
C THR A 169 -2.87 8.90 -12.77
N GLY A 170 -2.44 7.85 -13.47
CA GLY A 170 -1.74 7.91 -14.75
C GLY A 170 -2.62 8.37 -15.89
N TRP A 171 -3.86 7.88 -15.96
CA TRP A 171 -4.84 8.26 -16.99
C TRP A 171 -5.37 9.68 -16.81
N ALA A 172 -5.58 10.13 -15.57
CA ALA A 172 -6.05 11.48 -15.27
C ALA A 172 -5.12 12.62 -15.76
N LYS A 173 -3.87 12.31 -16.16
CA LYS A 173 -2.91 13.28 -16.75
C LYS A 173 -2.93 13.32 -18.28
N LYS A 174 -3.67 12.43 -18.94
CA LYS A 174 -3.72 12.29 -20.40
C LYS A 174 -4.92 12.99 -21.05
N THR A 175 -5.89 13.41 -20.23
CA THR A 175 -7.05 14.24 -20.59
C THR A 175 -6.79 15.67 -20.18
#